data_AF-A0A1D9Q979-F1
#
_entry.id   AF-A0A1D9Q979-F1
#
_cell.length_a   1.000
_cell.length_b   1.000
_cell.length_c   1.000
_cell.angle_alpha   90.00
_cell.angle_beta   90.00
_cell.angle_gamma   90.00
#
_symmetry.space_group_name_H-M   'P 1'
#
loop_
_entity.id
_entity.type
_entity.pdbx_description
1 polymer ?
#
loop_
_entity_poly.entity_id
_entity_poly.type
_entity_poly.pdbx_seq_one_letter_code
_entity_poly.pdbx_strand_id
1 'polypeptide(L)'
;MAPKLTRVSVASIPVDQRTCSICQDTIGGSEGGEPVKTECNHYFDRNCIEHWLDGDKTTCPVCRKEIRNTGGGGLRDRLRNINRGARLARERAIEEREQMQQAQADYGGANDYPISNASASDDEHPTWVEYEPMPPSSPGNFNTPRPPRRNDPPPRRNHSPPRQRYQESRPSTLDVDLERAVRNYTSTLNFIQRADQNIMTQAKRSNYANERHHAAERRIQAAFTQLQVSAESRDVYAIEHALALQDSATSLLNDAYAVLEREGSHLAEMIEQRQVGDERLMRAREEFARVRDRYVMSVRKVLGVGRGGREGRKILRGDLGMRLEDYRNEYENEDDDEAWEPYDPAAWQ
;
A
#
# COMPACT_ATOMS: atom_id res chain seq x y z
N MET A 1 -18.56 -13.98 -0.79
CA MET A 1 -19.64 -14.96 -0.56
C MET A 1 -20.05 -15.53 -1.90
N ALA A 2 -20.19 -16.85 -2.01
CA ALA A 2 -20.61 -17.52 -3.25
C ALA A 2 -22.08 -17.19 -3.56
N PRO A 3 -22.49 -17.10 -4.83
CA PRO A 3 -23.88 -16.93 -5.20
C PRO A 3 -24.72 -18.08 -4.63
N LYS A 4 -25.92 -17.78 -4.12
CA LYS A 4 -26.86 -18.79 -3.63
C LYS A 4 -27.52 -19.49 -4.83
N LEU A 5 -26.77 -20.40 -5.43
CA LEU A 5 -27.27 -21.28 -6.48
C LEU A 5 -27.75 -22.57 -5.80
N THR A 6 -29.05 -22.84 -5.90
CA THR A 6 -29.63 -24.06 -5.34
C THR A 6 -29.64 -25.13 -6.44
N ARG A 7 -29.06 -26.29 -6.17
CA ARG A 7 -29.10 -27.42 -7.11
C ARG A 7 -30.52 -27.97 -7.17
N VAL A 8 -31.01 -28.27 -8.37
CA VAL A 8 -32.38 -28.76 -8.59
C VAL A 8 -32.36 -29.94 -9.54
N SER A 9 -33.18 -30.96 -9.32
CA SER A 9 -33.26 -32.10 -10.26
C SER A 9 -33.99 -31.71 -11.56
N VAL A 10 -33.50 -32.19 -12.71
CA VAL A 10 -34.13 -31.96 -14.04
C VAL A 10 -35.60 -32.37 -14.05
N ALA A 11 -35.96 -33.44 -13.34
CA ALA A 11 -37.34 -33.93 -13.26
C ALA A 11 -38.31 -32.92 -12.62
N SER A 12 -37.80 -32.02 -11.78
CA SER A 12 -38.59 -30.99 -11.09
C SER A 12 -38.69 -29.67 -11.84
N ILE A 13 -38.06 -29.56 -13.01
CA ILE A 13 -38.10 -28.35 -13.85
C ILE A 13 -39.30 -28.46 -14.82
N PRO A 14 -40.18 -27.44 -14.87
CA PRO A 14 -41.27 -27.35 -15.85
C PRO A 14 -40.74 -27.47 -17.29
N VAL A 15 -41.45 -28.19 -18.15
CA VAL A 15 -40.99 -28.55 -19.52
C VAL A 15 -40.66 -27.30 -20.35
N ASP A 16 -41.41 -26.22 -20.15
CA ASP A 16 -41.24 -24.90 -20.75
C ASP A 16 -39.97 -24.15 -20.31
N GLN A 17 -39.32 -24.58 -19.22
CA GLN A 17 -38.12 -23.95 -18.64
C GLN A 17 -36.90 -24.87 -18.64
N ARG A 18 -36.93 -25.96 -19.42
CA ARG A 18 -35.82 -26.91 -19.54
C ARG A 18 -34.73 -26.48 -20.50
N THR A 19 -34.77 -25.26 -21.02
CA THR A 19 -33.75 -24.70 -21.91
C THR A 19 -32.98 -23.60 -21.19
N CYS A 20 -31.65 -23.71 -21.10
CA CYS A 20 -30.83 -22.68 -20.48
C CYS A 20 -30.81 -21.43 -21.37
N SER A 21 -31.10 -20.25 -20.84
CA SER A 21 -31.12 -19.03 -21.66
C SER A 21 -29.73 -18.49 -22.04
N ILE A 22 -28.65 -19.11 -21.56
CA ILE A 22 -27.26 -18.69 -21.84
C ILE A 22 -26.69 -19.50 -23.00
N CYS A 23 -26.66 -20.84 -22.89
CA CYS A 23 -26.20 -21.71 -23.96
C CYS A 23 -27.30 -22.12 -24.95
N GLN A 24 -28.57 -21.87 -24.63
CA GLN A 24 -29.76 -22.29 -25.42
C GLN A 24 -29.95 -23.80 -25.54
N ASP A 25 -29.22 -24.60 -24.76
CA ASP A 25 -29.33 -26.07 -24.71
C ASP A 25 -30.31 -26.56 -23.65
N THR A 26 -30.65 -27.87 -23.73
CA THR A 26 -31.47 -28.53 -22.71
C THR A 26 -30.67 -28.70 -21.41
N ILE A 27 -31.21 -28.15 -20.33
CA ILE A 27 -30.59 -28.18 -19.00
C ILE A 27 -30.38 -29.63 -18.56
N GLY A 28 -29.13 -29.97 -18.22
CA GLY A 28 -28.72 -31.32 -17.83
C GLY A 28 -28.60 -32.34 -18.97
N GLY A 29 -28.70 -31.91 -20.24
CA GLY A 29 -28.56 -32.76 -21.42
C GLY A 29 -27.18 -32.76 -22.08
N SER A 30 -26.33 -31.76 -21.78
CA SER A 30 -25.00 -31.59 -22.39
C SER A 30 -23.89 -31.40 -21.34
N GLU A 31 -22.65 -31.21 -21.80
CA GLU A 31 -21.46 -30.90 -20.98
C GLU A 31 -21.61 -29.65 -20.07
N GLY A 32 -22.76 -28.97 -20.09
CA GLY A 32 -23.09 -27.74 -19.35
C GLY A 32 -23.13 -27.86 -17.82
N GLY A 33 -23.08 -29.06 -17.25
CA GLY A 33 -23.01 -29.26 -15.80
C GLY A 33 -24.38 -29.31 -15.11
N GLU A 34 -24.39 -29.26 -13.78
CA GLU A 34 -25.59 -29.53 -12.98
C GLU A 34 -26.65 -28.42 -13.10
N PRO A 35 -27.96 -28.75 -13.20
CA PRO A 35 -29.06 -27.79 -13.11
C PRO A 35 -29.06 -27.00 -11.79
N VAL A 36 -29.07 -25.68 -11.91
CA VAL A 36 -29.17 -24.76 -10.76
C VAL A 36 -30.31 -23.76 -10.91
N LYS A 37 -30.86 -23.38 -9.77
CA LYS A 37 -31.94 -22.40 -9.64
C LYS A 37 -31.47 -21.19 -8.85
N THR A 38 -31.81 -20.01 -9.35
CA THR A 38 -31.55 -18.71 -8.72
C THR A 38 -32.68 -18.31 -7.76
N GLU A 39 -32.44 -17.35 -6.86
CA GLU A 39 -33.46 -16.83 -5.92
C GLU A 39 -34.69 -16.23 -6.63
N CYS A 40 -34.51 -15.74 -7.86
CA CYS A 40 -35.59 -15.23 -8.70
C CYS A 40 -36.37 -16.33 -9.46
N ASN A 41 -36.13 -17.61 -9.12
CA ASN A 41 -36.76 -18.80 -9.70
C ASN A 41 -36.45 -19.11 -11.18
N HIS A 42 -35.36 -18.56 -11.74
CA HIS A 42 -34.89 -18.95 -13.07
C HIS A 42 -33.84 -20.07 -13.00
N TYR A 43 -33.88 -20.96 -13.99
CA TYR A 43 -33.08 -22.17 -14.10
C TYR A 43 -31.98 -22.02 -15.15
N PHE A 44 -30.76 -22.47 -14.83
CA PHE A 44 -29.60 -22.43 -15.71
C PHE A 44 -28.72 -23.66 -15.46
N ASP A 45 -27.81 -23.95 -16.39
CA ASP A 45 -26.69 -24.83 -16.11
C ASP A 45 -25.66 -24.11 -15.24
N ARG A 46 -25.03 -24.85 -14.32
CA ARG A 46 -24.10 -24.28 -13.34
C ARG A 46 -22.93 -23.54 -13.98
N ASN A 47 -22.29 -24.14 -14.98
CA ASN A 47 -21.11 -23.56 -15.63
C ASN A 47 -21.48 -22.26 -16.36
N CYS A 48 -22.65 -22.25 -17.01
CA CYS A 48 -23.13 -21.08 -17.73
C CYS A 48 -23.40 -19.89 -16.81
N ILE A 49 -24.08 -20.11 -15.68
CA ILE A 49 -24.38 -19.02 -14.75
C ILE A 49 -23.14 -18.58 -13.96
N GLU A 50 -22.20 -19.48 -13.63
CA GLU A 50 -20.93 -19.11 -13.01
C GLU A 50 -20.10 -18.22 -13.95
N HIS A 51 -19.96 -18.61 -15.23
CA HIS A 51 -19.25 -17.81 -16.23
C HIS A 51 -19.90 -16.43 -16.44
N TRP A 52 -21.23 -16.37 -16.46
CA TRP A 52 -21.97 -15.10 -16.52
C TRP A 52 -21.67 -14.19 -15.32
N LEU A 53 -21.62 -14.76 -14.12
CA LEU A 53 -21.35 -14.03 -12.88
C LEU A 53 -19.88 -13.64 -12.69
N ASP A 54 -18.96 -14.30 -13.40
CA ASP A 54 -17.55 -13.96 -13.44
C ASP A 54 -17.25 -12.80 -14.40
N GLY A 55 -18.01 -12.69 -15.50
CA GLY A 55 -17.92 -11.60 -16.50
C GLY A 55 -18.50 -10.24 -16.06
N ASP A 56 -18.35 -9.87 -14.79
CA ASP A 56 -18.81 -8.61 -14.16
C ASP A 56 -20.34 -8.36 -14.15
N LYS A 57 -21.16 -9.36 -14.47
CA LYS A 57 -22.62 -9.24 -14.37
C LYS A 57 -23.09 -9.84 -13.05
N THR A 58 -23.89 -9.10 -12.27
CA THR A 58 -24.45 -9.57 -10.98
C THR A 58 -25.95 -9.88 -11.04
N THR A 59 -26.53 -9.77 -12.23
CA THR A 59 -27.97 -9.83 -12.45
C THR A 59 -28.37 -11.07 -13.26
N CYS A 60 -29.59 -11.54 -13.02
CA CYS A 60 -30.18 -12.64 -13.76
C CYS A 60 -30.35 -12.29 -15.26
N PRO A 61 -29.89 -13.14 -16.19
CA PRO A 61 -30.08 -12.91 -17.63
C PRO A 61 -31.55 -12.73 -18.05
N VAL A 62 -32.46 -13.40 -17.35
CA VAL A 62 -33.89 -13.44 -17.72
C VAL A 62 -34.65 -12.24 -17.15
N CYS A 63 -34.52 -11.97 -15.84
CA CYS A 63 -35.34 -10.96 -15.17
C CYS A 63 -34.56 -9.76 -14.63
N ARG A 64 -33.24 -9.73 -14.82
CA ARG A 64 -32.32 -8.68 -14.34
C ARG A 64 -32.32 -8.43 -12.83
N LYS A 65 -32.99 -9.28 -12.03
CA LYS A 65 -32.88 -9.24 -10.56
C LYS A 65 -31.47 -9.65 -10.12
N GLU A 66 -30.98 -9.02 -9.08
CA GLU A 66 -29.65 -9.29 -8.54
C GLU A 66 -29.59 -10.70 -7.94
N ILE A 67 -28.61 -11.52 -8.38
CA ILE A 67 -28.44 -12.92 -7.92
C ILE A 67 -27.56 -12.96 -6.65
N ARG A 68 -26.77 -11.91 -6.41
CA ARG A 68 -25.93 -11.78 -5.21
C ARG A 68 -26.74 -11.08 -4.12
N ASN A 69 -27.21 -11.85 -3.14
CA ASN A 69 -27.91 -11.32 -1.96
C ASN A 69 -27.09 -10.17 -1.33
N THR A 70 -27.72 -9.01 -1.21
CA THR A 70 -27.20 -7.67 -0.88
C THR A 70 -26.68 -7.50 0.56
N GLY A 71 -26.05 -8.53 1.12
CA GLY A 71 -25.49 -8.51 2.48
C GLY A 71 -23.96 -8.39 2.57
N GLY A 72 -23.20 -8.53 1.47
CA GLY A 72 -21.74 -8.62 1.58
C GLY A 72 -20.90 -8.40 0.32
N GLY A 73 -21.49 -7.99 -0.81
CA GLY A 73 -20.76 -7.64 -2.04
C GLY A 73 -20.10 -6.26 -2.01
N GLY A 74 -20.61 -5.37 -1.16
CA GLY A 74 -20.19 -3.97 -1.12
C GLY A 74 -18.70 -3.75 -0.85
N LEU A 75 -18.01 -4.63 -0.10
CA LEU A 75 -16.59 -4.40 0.19
C LEU A 75 -15.69 -4.67 -1.02
N ARG A 76 -15.97 -5.73 -1.80
CA ARG A 76 -15.14 -6.08 -2.97
C ARG A 76 -15.37 -5.10 -4.12
N ASP A 77 -16.62 -4.66 -4.32
CA ASP A 77 -16.95 -3.64 -5.31
C ASP A 77 -16.43 -2.27 -4.89
N ARG A 78 -16.45 -1.95 -3.59
CA ARG A 78 -15.84 -0.73 -3.05
C ARG A 78 -14.31 -0.76 -3.17
N LEU A 79 -13.65 -1.90 -2.95
CA LEU A 79 -12.21 -2.05 -3.22
C LEU A 79 -11.89 -1.88 -4.71
N ARG A 80 -12.69 -2.47 -5.61
CA ARG A 80 -12.51 -2.28 -7.07
C ARG A 80 -12.71 -0.82 -7.48
N ASN A 81 -13.72 -0.13 -6.94
CA ASN A 81 -13.95 1.29 -7.20
C ASN A 81 -12.82 2.17 -6.64
N ILE A 82 -12.26 1.83 -5.48
CA ILE A 82 -11.09 2.51 -4.92
C ILE A 82 -9.88 2.34 -5.84
N ASN A 83 -9.61 1.12 -6.31
CA ASN A 83 -8.50 0.86 -7.22
C ASN A 83 -8.67 1.58 -8.57
N ARG A 84 -9.89 1.64 -9.10
CA ARG A 84 -10.21 2.43 -10.31
C ARG A 84 -9.99 3.92 -10.08
N GLY A 85 -10.45 4.46 -8.95
CA GLY A 85 -10.23 5.86 -8.58
C GLY A 85 -8.73 6.20 -8.42
N ALA A 86 -7.95 5.29 -7.80
CA ALA A 86 -6.51 5.47 -7.64
C ALA A 86 -5.76 5.47 -8.98
N ARG A 87 -6.19 4.66 -9.96
CA ARG A 87 -5.62 4.69 -11.31
C ARG A 87 -5.90 6.02 -12.02
N LEU A 88 -7.16 6.47 -12.02
CA LEU A 88 -7.54 7.75 -12.64
C LEU A 88 -6.85 8.95 -11.99
N ALA A 89 -6.64 8.91 -10.66
CA ALA A 89 -5.91 9.96 -9.96
C ALA A 89 -4.42 10.02 -10.38
N ARG A 90 -3.79 8.87 -10.64
CA ARG A 90 -2.42 8.83 -11.17
C ARG A 90 -2.35 9.34 -12.60
N GLU A 91 -3.27 8.93 -13.47
CA GLU A 91 -3.37 9.44 -14.85
C GLU A 91 -3.53 10.96 -14.87
N ARG A 92 -4.43 11.52 -14.04
CA ARG A 92 -4.59 12.99 -13.93
C ARG A 92 -3.34 13.69 -13.42
N ALA A 93 -2.62 13.12 -12.46
CA ALA A 93 -1.39 13.72 -11.95
C ALA A 93 -0.26 13.71 -13.00
N ILE A 94 -0.23 12.70 -13.87
CA ILE A 94 0.69 12.65 -15.02
C ILE A 94 0.31 13.74 -16.03
N GLU A 95 -0.97 13.82 -16.42
CA GLU A 95 -1.47 14.85 -17.33
C GLU A 95 -1.21 16.27 -16.79
N GLU A 96 -1.42 16.51 -15.50
CA GLU A 96 -1.19 17.82 -14.86
C GLU A 96 0.31 18.18 -14.84
N ARG A 97 1.19 17.19 -14.63
CA ARG A 97 2.64 17.38 -14.71
C ARG A 97 3.09 17.67 -16.14
N GLU A 98 2.55 16.96 -17.12
CA GLU A 98 2.82 17.20 -18.54
C GLU A 98 2.32 18.59 -18.96
N GLN A 99 1.13 18.99 -18.49
CA GLN A 99 0.58 20.32 -18.74
C GLN A 99 1.46 21.41 -18.12
N MET A 100 1.97 21.21 -16.90
CA MET A 100 2.93 22.12 -16.28
C MET A 100 4.25 22.19 -17.07
N GLN A 101 4.77 21.05 -17.54
CA GLN A 101 6.01 21.01 -18.32
C GLN A 101 5.84 21.70 -19.68
N GLN A 102 4.69 21.52 -20.34
CA GLN A 102 4.35 22.23 -21.57
C GLN A 102 4.25 23.73 -21.34
N ALA A 103 3.56 24.17 -20.27
CA ALA A 103 3.49 25.59 -19.92
C ALA A 103 4.88 26.19 -19.64
N GLN A 104 5.79 25.43 -19.01
CA GLN A 104 7.18 25.85 -18.83
C GLN A 104 7.94 25.97 -20.15
N ALA A 105 7.70 25.07 -21.11
CA ALA A 105 8.31 25.17 -22.45
C ALA A 105 7.81 26.42 -23.20
N ASP A 106 6.50 26.69 -23.14
CA ASP A 106 5.87 27.81 -23.84
C ASP A 106 6.29 29.18 -23.27
N TYR A 107 6.58 29.26 -21.96
CA TYR A 107 7.01 30.51 -21.30
C TYR A 107 8.53 30.61 -21.06
N GLY A 108 9.28 29.51 -21.09
CA GLY A 108 10.70 29.43 -20.77
C GLY A 108 11.66 29.45 -21.97
N GLY A 109 11.14 29.41 -23.21
CA GLY A 109 11.94 29.30 -24.44
C GLY A 109 12.57 30.61 -24.98
N ALA A 110 12.53 31.73 -24.25
CA ALA A 110 12.96 33.03 -24.76
C ALA A 110 14.21 33.62 -24.09
N ASN A 111 15.12 32.78 -23.57
CA ASN A 111 16.43 33.22 -23.08
C ASN A 111 17.60 32.65 -23.91
N ASP A 112 17.47 32.68 -25.23
CA ASP A 112 18.61 32.69 -26.17
C ASP A 112 19.24 34.10 -26.20
N TYR A 113 19.55 34.66 -25.02
CA TYR A 113 20.51 35.76 -24.97
C TYR A 113 21.89 35.15 -25.19
N PRO A 114 22.59 35.47 -26.29
CA PRO A 114 23.94 35.00 -26.49
C PRO A 114 24.76 35.56 -25.33
N ILE A 115 25.35 34.68 -24.52
CA ILE A 115 26.37 35.03 -23.55
C ILE A 115 27.58 35.52 -24.36
N SER A 116 27.53 36.79 -24.76
CA SER A 116 28.70 37.51 -25.24
C SER A 116 29.59 37.72 -24.02
N ASN A 117 30.72 37.01 -24.02
CA ASN A 117 31.89 37.20 -23.16
C ASN A 117 32.08 38.68 -22.77
N ALA A 118 31.62 39.04 -21.59
CA ALA A 118 31.98 40.28 -20.92
C ALA A 118 32.83 39.88 -19.70
N SER A 119 34.13 39.90 -19.94
CA SER A 119 35.14 40.52 -19.08
C SER A 119 34.95 40.40 -17.57
N ALA A 120 35.87 39.61 -16.99
CA ALA A 120 36.29 39.65 -15.61
C ALA A 120 36.18 41.06 -14.98
N SER A 121 35.28 41.19 -14.01
CA SER A 121 35.47 42.07 -12.87
C SER A 121 35.17 41.23 -11.64
N ASP A 122 36.24 40.87 -10.93
CA ASP A 122 36.20 40.52 -9.53
C ASP A 122 35.41 41.61 -8.81
N ASP A 123 34.28 41.28 -8.15
CA ASP A 123 33.91 41.87 -6.87
C ASP A 123 32.57 41.30 -6.34
N GLU A 124 32.66 40.85 -5.08
CA GLU A 124 31.60 40.79 -4.07
C GLU A 124 30.40 39.85 -4.30
N HIS A 125 30.65 38.55 -4.06
CA HIS A 125 29.59 37.60 -3.69
C HIS A 125 29.25 37.77 -2.19
N PRO A 126 27.99 38.04 -1.80
CA PRO A 126 27.58 38.05 -0.41
C PRO A 126 27.63 36.62 0.14
N THR A 127 28.50 36.39 1.12
CA THR A 127 28.57 35.17 1.89
C THR A 127 27.34 35.07 2.79
N TRP A 128 26.30 34.39 2.30
CA TRP A 128 25.24 33.92 3.18
C TRP A 128 25.83 32.86 4.11
N VAL A 129 26.11 33.27 5.35
CA VAL A 129 26.53 32.40 6.44
C VAL A 129 25.36 31.49 6.77
N GLU A 130 25.43 30.28 6.23
CA GLU A 130 24.55 29.16 6.53
C GLU A 130 24.68 28.83 8.03
N TYR A 131 23.66 29.22 8.79
CA TYR A 131 23.62 29.05 10.24
C TYR A 131 23.23 27.60 10.55
N GLU A 132 24.22 26.75 10.78
CA GLU A 132 23.99 25.38 11.28
C GLU A 132 23.40 25.43 12.70
N PRO A 133 22.20 24.88 12.95
CA PRO A 133 21.65 24.80 14.30
C PRO A 133 22.45 23.80 15.13
N MET A 134 22.97 24.26 16.28
CA MET A 134 23.71 23.40 17.22
C MET A 134 22.85 22.21 17.70
N PRO A 135 23.46 21.02 17.91
CA PRO A 135 22.74 19.86 18.44
C PRO A 135 22.33 20.06 19.91
N PRO A 136 21.15 19.58 20.32
CA PRO A 136 20.73 19.64 21.71
C PRO A 136 21.58 18.70 22.58
N SER A 137 22.09 19.24 23.68
CA SER A 137 22.84 18.54 24.72
C SER A 137 22.08 17.34 25.28
N SER A 138 22.69 16.15 25.22
CA SER A 138 22.19 14.89 25.80
C SER A 138 21.88 15.00 27.29
N PRO A 139 20.68 14.60 27.76
CA PRO A 139 20.39 14.52 29.18
C PRO A 139 21.06 13.31 29.84
N GLY A 140 21.48 13.52 31.08
CA GLY A 140 22.38 12.68 31.85
C GLY A 140 21.86 11.28 32.20
N ASN A 141 22.85 10.40 32.30
CA ASN A 141 22.76 9.00 32.67
C ASN A 141 22.45 8.85 34.17
N PHE A 142 21.18 8.57 34.52
CA PHE A 142 20.80 8.25 35.90
C PHE A 142 21.13 6.78 36.22
N ASN A 143 22.26 6.59 36.89
CA ASN A 143 22.58 5.33 37.58
C ASN A 143 21.64 5.14 38.78
N THR A 144 20.69 4.20 38.67
CA THR A 144 19.96 3.69 39.85
C THR A 144 20.82 2.69 40.62
N PRO A 145 20.98 2.80 41.95
CA PRO A 145 21.68 1.82 42.76
C PRO A 145 20.88 0.51 42.86
N ARG A 146 21.54 -0.60 42.55
CA ARG A 146 21.03 -1.96 42.72
C ARG A 146 21.09 -2.34 44.22
N PRO A 147 20.04 -2.95 44.81
CA PRO A 147 20.07 -3.32 46.23
C PRO A 147 20.99 -4.53 46.48
N PRO A 148 21.55 -4.66 47.71
CA PRO A 148 22.48 -5.72 48.06
C PRO A 148 21.78 -7.09 48.12
N ARG A 149 22.38 -8.08 47.45
CA ARG A 149 21.97 -9.48 47.54
C ARG A 149 22.26 -10.01 48.95
N ARG A 150 21.24 -10.52 49.62
CA ARG A 150 21.38 -11.33 50.84
C ARG A 150 22.08 -12.64 50.49
N ASN A 151 23.12 -12.94 51.25
CA ASN A 151 23.81 -14.23 51.26
C ASN A 151 23.03 -15.19 52.15
N ASP A 152 22.26 -16.09 51.55
CA ASP A 152 21.72 -17.25 52.25
C ASP A 152 22.71 -18.43 52.17
N PRO A 153 22.86 -19.23 53.25
CA PRO A 153 23.77 -20.37 53.30
C PRO A 153 23.27 -21.55 52.44
N PRO A 154 24.17 -22.37 51.87
CA PRO A 154 23.76 -23.48 51.02
C PRO A 154 23.09 -24.59 51.84
N PRO A 155 21.94 -25.13 51.41
CA PRO A 155 21.37 -26.31 52.04
C PRO A 155 22.22 -27.54 51.71
N ARG A 156 22.37 -28.41 52.72
CA ARG A 156 23.18 -29.63 52.68
C ARG A 156 22.68 -30.58 51.58
N ARG A 157 23.63 -31.06 50.78
CA ARG A 157 23.47 -32.09 49.75
C ARG A 157 22.99 -33.41 50.38
N ASN A 158 21.76 -33.81 50.07
CA ASN A 158 21.35 -35.21 50.12
C ASN A 158 21.66 -35.86 48.77
N HIS A 159 22.53 -36.88 48.81
CA HIS A 159 22.94 -37.68 47.66
C HIS A 159 21.75 -38.52 47.16
N SER A 160 21.11 -38.05 46.09
CA SER A 160 20.22 -38.87 45.27
C SER A 160 21.04 -39.68 44.25
N PRO A 161 20.62 -40.92 43.93
CA PRO A 161 21.29 -41.77 42.95
C PRO A 161 21.28 -41.11 41.55
N PRO A 162 22.24 -41.45 40.66
CA PRO A 162 22.38 -40.80 39.38
C PRO A 162 21.16 -41.13 38.51
N ARG A 163 20.17 -40.23 38.49
CA ARG A 163 19.19 -40.20 37.40
C ARG A 163 19.99 -40.09 36.12
N GLN A 164 19.84 -41.07 35.24
CA GLN A 164 20.29 -40.97 33.85
C GLN A 164 19.79 -39.63 33.33
N ARG A 165 20.72 -38.68 33.28
CA ARG A 165 20.50 -37.35 32.76
C ARG A 165 20.26 -37.60 31.28
N TYR A 166 18.99 -37.74 30.90
CA TYR A 166 18.57 -37.43 29.54
C TYR A 166 19.27 -36.10 29.25
N GLN A 167 20.31 -36.15 28.43
CA GLN A 167 21.00 -34.97 27.99
C GLN A 167 19.97 -34.27 27.12
N GLU A 168 19.14 -33.44 27.74
CA GLU A 168 18.29 -32.49 27.04
C GLU A 168 19.20 -31.81 26.04
N SER A 169 18.95 -32.13 24.77
CA SER A 169 19.69 -31.64 23.63
C SER A 169 19.80 -30.14 23.79
N ARG A 170 20.99 -29.64 24.15
CA ARG A 170 21.21 -28.21 24.25
C ARG A 170 20.71 -27.59 22.94
N PRO A 171 19.84 -26.56 22.99
CA PRO A 171 19.38 -25.92 21.78
C PRO A 171 20.61 -25.56 20.95
N SER A 172 20.62 -26.06 19.72
CA SER A 172 21.72 -25.78 18.80
C SER A 172 21.86 -24.26 18.72
N THR A 173 23.08 -23.74 18.70
CA THR A 173 23.33 -22.29 18.56
C THR A 173 22.60 -21.70 17.35
N LEU A 174 22.37 -22.51 16.32
CA LEU A 174 21.61 -22.18 15.11
C LEU A 174 20.13 -21.92 15.37
N ASP A 175 19.54 -22.57 16.37
CA ASP A 175 18.14 -22.38 16.76
C ASP A 175 17.95 -21.01 17.42
N VAL A 176 18.88 -20.65 18.31
CA VAL A 176 18.92 -19.33 18.96
C VAL A 176 19.13 -18.19 17.96
N ASP A 177 20.01 -18.40 16.96
CA ASP A 177 20.22 -17.45 15.86
C ASP A 177 18.93 -17.26 15.04
N LEU A 178 18.24 -18.36 14.71
CA LEU A 178 16.99 -18.31 13.94
C LEU A 178 15.88 -17.59 14.71
N GLU A 179 15.68 -17.92 15.98
CA GLU A 179 14.72 -17.23 16.85
C GLU A 179 15.04 -15.73 16.98
N ARG A 180 16.32 -15.35 17.03
CA ARG A 180 16.73 -13.95 17.05
C ARG A 180 16.38 -13.25 15.74
N ALA A 181 16.67 -13.88 14.60
CA ALA A 181 16.35 -13.33 13.28
C ALA A 181 14.84 -13.17 13.08
N VAL A 182 14.03 -14.17 13.47
CA VAL A 182 12.56 -14.09 13.46
C VAL A 182 12.06 -12.93 14.33
N ARG A 183 12.55 -12.81 15.57
CA ARG A 183 12.16 -11.70 16.46
C ARG A 183 12.51 -10.34 15.88
N ASN A 184 13.70 -10.20 15.28
CA ASN A 184 14.11 -8.95 14.65
C ASN A 184 13.19 -8.60 13.46
N TYR A 185 12.94 -9.55 12.56
CA TYR A 185 12.04 -9.38 11.43
C TYR A 185 10.61 -8.96 11.87
N THR A 186 10.03 -9.69 12.82
CA THR A 186 8.69 -9.39 13.35
C THR A 186 8.65 -8.03 14.05
N SER A 187 9.69 -7.67 14.81
CA SER A 187 9.78 -6.34 15.44
C SER A 187 9.79 -5.22 14.41
N THR A 188 10.53 -5.38 13.31
CA THR A 188 10.61 -4.38 12.24
C THR A 188 9.29 -4.25 11.48
N LEU A 189 8.59 -5.37 11.22
CA LEU A 189 7.25 -5.32 10.64
C LEU A 189 6.26 -4.54 11.53
N ASN A 190 6.28 -4.80 12.84
CA ASN A 190 5.44 -4.07 13.79
C ASN A 190 5.78 -2.58 13.84
N PHE A 191 7.07 -2.22 13.69
CA PHE A 191 7.49 -0.83 13.60
C PHE A 191 6.89 -0.13 12.37
N ILE A 192 6.99 -0.75 11.18
CA ILE A 192 6.42 -0.19 9.94
C ILE A 192 4.91 -0.05 10.06
N GLN A 193 4.21 -1.07 10.56
CA GLN A 193 2.76 -1.01 10.72
C GLN A 193 2.31 0.15 11.62
N ARG A 194 3.05 0.45 12.69
CA ARG A 194 2.77 1.62 13.55
C ARG A 194 3.08 2.93 12.83
N ALA A 195 4.18 3.00 12.08
CA ALA A 195 4.51 4.17 11.29
C ALA A 195 3.39 4.47 10.27
N ASP A 196 2.91 3.46 9.54
CA ASP A 196 1.81 3.59 8.58
C ASP A 196 0.51 4.08 9.26
N GLN A 197 0.16 3.53 10.42
CA GLN A 197 -1.02 3.96 11.18
C GLN A 197 -0.92 5.43 11.60
N ASN A 198 0.26 5.84 12.06
CA ASN A 198 0.48 7.22 12.47
C ASN A 198 0.45 8.15 11.24
N ILE A 199 1.09 7.78 10.12
CA ILE A 199 1.07 8.54 8.86
C ILE A 199 -0.37 8.73 8.39
N MET A 200 -1.18 7.66 8.39
CA MET A 200 -2.59 7.75 8.02
C MET A 200 -3.40 8.67 8.93
N THR A 201 -3.08 8.70 10.22
CA THR A 201 -3.73 9.59 11.19
C THR A 201 -3.31 11.04 10.96
N GLN A 202 -2.03 11.28 10.71
CA GLN A 202 -1.48 12.61 10.46
C GLN A 202 -1.94 13.18 9.11
N ALA A 203 -2.02 12.35 8.07
CA ALA A 203 -2.55 12.74 6.76
C ALA A 203 -3.99 13.24 6.85
N LYS A 204 -4.83 12.63 7.71
CA LYS A 204 -6.20 13.13 7.97
C LYS A 204 -6.21 14.51 8.63
N ARG A 205 -5.28 14.77 9.56
CA ARG A 205 -5.15 16.09 10.21
C ARG A 205 -4.67 17.15 9.22
N SER A 206 -3.66 16.82 8.42
CA SER A 206 -3.18 17.69 7.33
C SER A 206 -4.28 18.00 6.33
N ASN A 207 -5.10 17.01 5.92
CA ASN A 207 -6.24 17.25 5.05
C ASN A 207 -7.28 18.20 5.68
N TYR A 208 -7.60 18.02 6.96
CA TYR A 208 -8.51 18.93 7.67
C TYR A 208 -7.93 20.36 7.76
N ALA A 209 -6.61 20.50 7.99
CA ALA A 209 -5.93 21.79 7.95
C ALA A 209 -6.03 22.44 6.55
N ASN A 210 -5.87 21.64 5.49
CA ASN A 210 -5.98 22.11 4.12
C ASN A 210 -7.42 22.57 3.78
N GLU A 211 -8.43 21.82 4.22
CA GLU A 211 -9.84 22.23 4.07
C GLU A 211 -10.12 23.57 4.78
N ARG A 212 -9.54 23.79 5.97
CA ARG A 212 -9.64 25.06 6.70
C ARG A 212 -8.92 26.20 5.98
N HIS A 213 -7.74 25.93 5.42
CA HIS A 213 -7.00 26.89 4.60
C HIS A 213 -7.83 27.35 3.40
N HIS A 214 -8.35 26.41 2.61
CA HIS A 214 -9.23 26.75 1.48
C HIS A 214 -10.52 27.46 1.90
N ALA A 215 -11.07 27.15 3.07
CA ALA A 215 -12.21 27.89 3.61
C ALA A 215 -11.85 29.33 3.97
N ALA A 216 -10.66 29.59 4.51
CA ALA A 216 -10.16 30.93 4.79
C ALA A 216 -9.88 31.71 3.50
N GLU A 217 -9.29 31.08 2.47
CA GLU A 217 -9.10 31.69 1.15
C GLU A 217 -10.42 32.16 0.55
N ARG A 218 -11.46 31.32 0.57
CA ARG A 218 -12.80 31.71 0.09
C ARG A 218 -13.38 32.89 0.85
N ARG A 219 -13.11 33.00 2.16
CA ARG A 219 -13.56 34.15 2.97
C ARG A 219 -12.85 35.44 2.58
N ILE A 220 -11.55 35.38 2.30
CA ILE A 220 -10.78 36.52 1.81
C ILE A 220 -11.30 36.97 0.44
N GLN A 221 -11.53 36.03 -0.48
CA GLN A 221 -12.12 36.33 -1.78
C GLN A 221 -13.47 37.02 -1.64
N ALA A 222 -14.35 36.50 -0.76
CA ALA A 222 -15.64 37.12 -0.48
C ALA A 222 -15.52 38.53 0.13
N ALA A 223 -14.56 38.74 1.04
CA ALA A 223 -14.29 40.06 1.62
C ALA A 223 -13.80 41.07 0.56
N PHE A 224 -12.93 40.65 -0.37
CA PHE A 224 -12.51 41.48 -1.49
C PHE A 224 -13.68 41.84 -2.42
N THR A 225 -14.54 40.88 -2.76
CA THR A 225 -15.74 41.16 -3.57
C THR A 225 -16.66 42.15 -2.86
N GLN A 226 -16.86 42.01 -1.55
CA GLN A 226 -17.66 42.95 -0.77
C GLN A 226 -17.05 44.34 -0.75
N LEU A 227 -15.72 44.45 -0.62
CA LEU A 227 -15.02 45.73 -0.69
C LEU A 227 -15.19 46.42 -2.04
N GLN A 228 -15.14 45.67 -3.15
CA GLN A 228 -15.40 46.20 -4.49
C GLN A 228 -16.82 46.79 -4.59
N VAL A 229 -17.83 46.04 -4.16
CA VAL A 229 -19.24 46.51 -4.15
C VAL A 229 -19.42 47.74 -3.27
N SER A 230 -18.83 47.74 -2.06
CA SER A 230 -18.87 48.89 -1.16
C SER A 230 -18.20 50.13 -1.77
N ALA A 231 -17.07 49.95 -2.45
CA ALA A 231 -16.35 51.05 -3.11
C ALA A 231 -17.18 51.70 -4.23
N GLU A 232 -17.93 50.90 -5.00
CA GLU A 232 -18.83 51.41 -6.04
C GLU A 232 -20.00 52.22 -5.45
N SER A 233 -20.51 51.81 -4.28
CA SER A 233 -21.61 52.51 -3.59
C SER A 233 -21.22 53.88 -3.04
N ARG A 234 -19.92 54.13 -2.83
CA ARG A 234 -19.37 55.31 -2.13
C ARG A 234 -19.89 55.52 -0.70
N ASP A 235 -20.49 54.50 -0.10
CA ASP A 235 -20.89 54.53 1.32
C ASP A 235 -19.65 54.27 2.20
N VAL A 236 -19.24 55.28 2.95
CA VAL A 236 -18.08 55.22 3.85
C VAL A 236 -18.20 54.09 4.87
N TYR A 237 -19.39 53.90 5.44
CA TYR A 237 -19.61 52.85 6.44
C TYR A 237 -19.52 51.45 5.82
N ALA A 238 -20.04 51.27 4.60
CA ALA A 238 -19.93 50.01 3.88
C ALA A 238 -18.47 49.67 3.51
N ILE A 239 -17.67 50.69 3.19
CA ILE A 239 -16.23 50.54 2.91
C ILE A 239 -15.47 50.17 4.18
N GLU A 240 -15.65 50.91 5.28
CA GLU A 240 -15.00 50.61 6.57
C GLU A 240 -15.36 49.20 7.07
N HIS A 241 -16.62 48.80 6.93
CA HIS A 241 -17.06 47.45 7.30
C HIS A 241 -16.39 46.37 6.43
N ALA A 242 -16.27 46.58 5.12
CA ALA A 242 -15.61 45.63 4.23
C ALA A 242 -14.10 45.52 4.50
N LEU A 243 -13.43 46.62 4.85
CA LEU A 243 -12.03 46.61 5.29
C LEU A 243 -11.85 45.81 6.58
N ALA A 244 -12.74 45.99 7.56
CA ALA A 244 -12.70 45.21 8.80
C ALA A 244 -12.89 43.69 8.55
N LEU A 245 -13.74 43.32 7.58
CA LEU A 245 -13.89 41.93 7.14
C LEU A 245 -12.63 41.39 6.48
N GLN A 246 -11.96 42.21 5.66
CA GLN A 246 -10.69 41.85 5.03
C GLN A 246 -9.59 41.59 6.08
N ASP A 247 -9.44 42.47 7.08
CA ASP A 247 -8.45 42.31 8.16
C ASP A 247 -8.71 41.02 8.96
N SER A 248 -9.98 40.78 9.32
CA SER A 248 -10.37 39.55 10.02
C SER A 248 -10.11 38.29 9.20
N ALA A 249 -10.45 38.31 7.91
CA ALA A 249 -10.24 37.18 7.01
C ALA A 249 -8.75 36.91 6.77
N THR A 250 -7.92 37.96 6.69
CA THR A 250 -6.46 37.86 6.52
C THR A 250 -5.81 37.18 7.72
N SER A 251 -6.19 37.57 8.95
CA SER A 251 -5.72 36.90 10.16
C SER A 251 -6.08 35.41 10.16
N LEU A 252 -7.31 35.07 9.76
CA LEU A 252 -7.76 33.67 9.68
C LEU A 252 -6.98 32.85 8.64
N LEU A 253 -6.61 33.44 7.50
CA LEU A 253 -5.80 32.76 6.49
C LEU A 253 -4.39 32.52 7.00
N ASN A 254 -3.75 33.52 7.61
CA ASN A 254 -2.42 33.36 8.20
C ASN A 254 -2.38 32.24 9.24
N ASP A 255 -3.38 32.21 10.14
CA ASP A 255 -3.52 31.14 11.12
C ASP A 255 -3.72 29.77 10.46
N ALA A 256 -4.58 29.69 9.43
CA ALA A 256 -4.84 28.45 8.72
C ALA A 256 -3.60 27.94 7.96
N TYR A 257 -2.84 28.84 7.35
CA TYR A 257 -1.57 28.53 6.67
C TYR A 257 -0.53 28.00 7.66
N ALA A 258 -0.35 28.67 8.81
CA ALA A 258 0.59 28.21 9.84
C ALA A 258 0.24 26.83 10.42
N VAL A 259 -1.06 26.49 10.49
CA VAL A 259 -1.49 25.14 10.86
C VAL A 259 -1.19 24.15 9.73
N LEU A 260 -1.51 24.49 8.49
CA LEU A 260 -1.23 23.63 7.33
C LEU A 260 0.26 23.29 7.21
N GLU A 261 1.13 24.29 7.33
CA GLU A 261 2.60 24.13 7.26
C GLU A 261 3.12 23.22 8.37
N ARG A 262 2.63 23.39 9.60
CA ARG A 262 3.01 22.55 10.76
C ARG A 262 2.59 21.10 10.56
N GLU A 263 1.33 20.87 10.18
CA GLU A 263 0.80 19.51 10.01
C GLU A 263 1.45 18.82 8.80
N GLY A 264 1.78 19.58 7.74
CA GLY A 264 2.52 19.11 6.58
C GLY A 264 3.97 18.73 6.92
N SER A 265 4.68 19.56 7.67
CA SER A 265 6.04 19.27 8.14
C SER A 265 6.09 18.00 9.00
N HIS A 266 5.15 17.81 9.91
CA HIS A 266 5.08 16.59 10.73
C HIS A 266 4.79 15.35 9.87
N LEU A 267 3.92 15.47 8.87
CA LEU A 267 3.67 14.36 7.93
C LEU A 267 4.93 13.99 7.14
N ALA A 268 5.69 14.97 6.68
CA ALA A 268 6.95 14.75 5.96
C ALA A 268 7.97 14.01 6.83
N GLU A 269 8.20 14.45 8.08
CA GLU A 269 9.09 13.78 9.04
C GLU A 269 8.71 12.29 9.23
N MET A 270 7.41 12.02 9.33
CA MET A 270 6.91 10.65 9.51
C MET A 270 7.13 9.76 8.28
N ILE A 271 7.01 10.33 7.07
CA ILE A 271 7.29 9.60 5.83
C ILE A 271 8.77 9.22 5.77
N GLU A 272 9.68 10.12 6.14
CA GLU A 272 11.12 9.83 6.24
C GLU A 272 11.40 8.72 7.27
N GLN A 273 10.78 8.78 8.47
CA GLN A 273 10.92 7.71 9.47
C GLN A 273 10.44 6.35 8.94
N ARG A 274 9.40 6.33 8.11
CA ARG A 274 8.91 5.11 7.46
C ARG A 274 9.90 4.57 6.43
N GLN A 275 10.62 5.42 5.70
CA GLN A 275 11.68 4.99 4.77
C GLN A 275 12.84 4.32 5.52
N VAL A 276 13.25 4.87 6.67
CA VAL A 276 14.22 4.21 7.57
C VAL A 276 13.71 2.84 8.03
N GLY A 277 12.40 2.72 8.27
CA GLY A 277 11.73 1.44 8.54
C GLY A 277 11.89 0.42 7.42
N ASP A 278 11.74 0.84 6.16
CA ASP A 278 11.93 -0.04 4.98
C ASP A 278 13.34 -0.59 4.90
N GLU A 279 14.35 0.25 5.05
CA GLU A 279 15.73 -0.20 5.02
C GLU A 279 16.01 -1.23 6.12
N ARG A 280 15.48 -0.99 7.33
CA ARG A 280 15.59 -1.95 8.44
C ARG A 280 14.89 -3.26 8.10
N LEU A 281 13.75 -3.22 7.42
CA LEU A 281 13.01 -4.42 7.05
C LEU A 281 13.77 -5.22 5.99
N MET A 282 14.35 -4.57 5.00
CA MET A 282 15.18 -5.20 3.98
C MET A 282 16.38 -5.92 4.63
N ARG A 283 17.13 -5.23 5.50
CA ARG A 283 18.24 -5.85 6.25
C ARG A 283 17.78 -7.03 7.12
N ALA A 284 16.61 -6.92 7.77
CA ALA A 284 16.06 -8.01 8.58
C ALA A 284 15.63 -9.22 7.72
N ARG A 285 15.09 -8.99 6.51
CA ARG A 285 14.75 -10.05 5.54
C ARG A 285 15.99 -10.80 5.08
N GLU A 286 17.04 -10.08 4.70
CA GLU A 286 18.30 -10.66 4.26
C GLU A 286 18.94 -11.51 5.36
N GLU A 287 19.01 -10.98 6.59
CA GLU A 287 19.58 -11.72 7.73
C GLU A 287 18.75 -12.96 8.07
N PHE A 288 17.42 -12.86 8.03
CA PHE A 288 16.55 -14.01 8.24
C PHE A 288 16.77 -15.08 7.17
N ALA A 289 16.84 -14.70 5.89
CA ALA A 289 17.12 -15.63 4.80
C ALA A 289 18.47 -16.33 5.00
N ARG A 290 19.52 -15.57 5.32
CA ARG A 290 20.87 -16.10 5.58
C ARG A 290 20.90 -17.09 6.74
N VAL A 291 20.25 -16.77 7.86
CA VAL A 291 20.19 -17.64 9.04
C VAL A 291 19.37 -18.91 8.76
N ARG A 292 18.22 -18.76 8.10
CA ARG A 292 17.39 -19.89 7.67
C ARG A 292 18.15 -20.85 6.76
N ASP A 293 18.89 -20.33 5.79
CA ASP A 293 19.63 -21.18 4.86
C ASP A 293 20.76 -21.95 5.58
N ARG A 294 21.47 -21.31 6.52
CA ARG A 294 22.43 -22.01 7.41
C ARG A 294 21.75 -23.11 8.24
N TYR A 295 20.58 -22.83 8.80
CA TYR A 295 19.81 -23.79 9.57
C TYR A 295 19.40 -25.00 8.71
N VAL A 296 18.82 -24.77 7.53
CA VAL A 296 18.40 -25.84 6.60
C VAL A 296 19.59 -26.70 6.16
N MET A 297 20.74 -26.09 5.85
CA MET A 297 21.95 -26.83 5.50
C MET A 297 22.47 -27.69 6.66
N SER A 298 22.37 -27.19 7.89
CA SER A 298 22.72 -27.96 9.09
C SER A 298 21.79 -29.16 9.28
N VAL A 299 20.46 -28.96 9.16
CA VAL A 299 19.47 -30.04 9.26
C VAL A 299 19.70 -31.11 8.19
N ARG A 300 19.95 -30.71 6.93
CA ARG A 300 20.29 -31.65 5.83
C ARG A 300 21.55 -32.47 6.13
N LYS A 301 22.55 -31.86 6.77
CA LYS A 301 23.78 -32.54 7.19
C LYS A 301 23.52 -33.56 8.29
N VAL A 302 22.67 -33.23 9.27
CA VAL A 302 22.29 -34.14 10.37
C VAL A 302 21.46 -35.32 9.86
N LEU A 303 20.53 -35.08 8.94
CA LEU A 303 19.68 -36.13 8.35
C LEU A 303 20.42 -37.04 7.35
N GLY A 304 21.71 -36.84 7.10
CA GLY A 304 22.50 -37.70 6.22
C GLY A 304 22.14 -37.62 4.73
N VAL A 305 21.25 -36.71 4.33
CA VAL A 305 20.72 -36.59 2.95
C VAL A 305 21.79 -36.12 1.95
N GLY A 306 22.95 -35.63 2.43
CA GLY A 306 23.99 -35.01 1.61
C GLY A 306 25.16 -35.89 1.16
N ARG A 307 25.28 -37.14 1.61
CA ARG A 307 26.34 -38.05 1.13
C ARG A 307 25.72 -39.18 0.33
N GLY A 308 25.63 -38.97 -0.97
CA GLY A 308 25.29 -40.03 -1.91
C GLY A 308 26.25 -41.21 -1.80
N GLY A 309 25.82 -42.26 -1.11
CA GLY A 309 26.04 -43.60 -1.65
C GLY A 309 25.38 -43.64 -3.03
N ARG A 310 26.14 -44.05 -4.05
CA ARG A 310 25.74 -44.03 -5.47
C ARG A 310 24.43 -44.76 -5.80
N GLU A 311 23.85 -45.51 -4.86
CA GLU A 311 22.64 -46.33 -5.08
C GLU A 311 21.31 -45.63 -4.80
N GLY A 312 21.28 -44.52 -4.05
CA GLY A 312 20.01 -43.84 -3.70
C GLY A 312 19.37 -43.02 -4.83
N ARG A 313 20.06 -42.84 -5.96
CA ARG A 313 19.66 -41.88 -7.02
C ARG A 313 18.59 -42.43 -7.99
N LYS A 314 18.15 -43.69 -7.84
CA LYS A 314 17.15 -44.31 -8.74
C LYS A 314 15.69 -44.21 -8.26
N ILE A 315 15.41 -43.91 -6.99
CA ILE A 315 14.03 -44.03 -6.46
C ILE A 315 13.27 -42.69 -6.42
N LEU A 316 13.96 -41.54 -6.38
CA LEU A 316 13.30 -40.22 -6.28
C LEU A 316 13.18 -39.46 -7.62
N ARG A 317 13.50 -40.10 -8.76
CA ARG A 317 13.26 -39.53 -10.10
C ARG A 317 11.94 -40.00 -10.73
N GLY A 318 11.15 -40.80 -10.03
CA GLY A 318 9.97 -41.45 -10.58
C GLY A 318 8.68 -40.62 -10.61
N ASP A 319 8.44 -39.70 -9.66
CA ASP A 319 7.05 -39.25 -9.45
C ASP A 319 6.83 -37.80 -8.98
N LEU A 320 7.90 -37.02 -8.78
CA LEU A 320 7.79 -35.60 -8.39
C LEU A 320 8.58 -34.67 -9.34
N GLY A 321 8.97 -35.18 -10.50
CA GLY A 321 9.60 -34.42 -11.59
C GLY A 321 8.62 -33.54 -12.36
N MET A 322 7.61 -32.97 -11.68
CA MET A 322 6.74 -31.96 -12.26
C MET A 322 7.27 -30.58 -11.85
N ARG A 323 7.97 -29.95 -12.79
CA ARG A 323 7.87 -28.51 -13.11
C ARG A 323 8.21 -27.51 -12.00
N LEU A 324 9.41 -27.56 -11.42
CA LEU A 324 9.99 -26.37 -10.76
C LEU A 324 10.78 -25.48 -11.75
N GLU A 325 11.18 -26.02 -12.90
CA GLU A 325 11.80 -25.26 -13.99
C GLU A 325 10.76 -24.49 -14.84
N ASP A 326 9.53 -25.00 -14.98
CA ASP A 326 8.45 -24.24 -15.64
C ASP A 326 7.94 -23.07 -14.81
N TYR A 327 8.00 -23.13 -13.47
CA TYR A 327 7.57 -22.02 -12.61
C TYR A 327 8.55 -20.84 -12.61
N ARG A 328 9.80 -21.06 -13.06
CA ARG A 328 10.81 -20.00 -13.19
C ARG A 328 10.68 -19.24 -14.51
N ASN A 329 10.21 -19.90 -15.57
CA ASN A 329 10.06 -19.31 -16.90
C ASN A 329 8.75 -18.52 -17.10
N GLU A 330 7.76 -18.64 -16.22
CA GLU A 330 6.52 -17.85 -16.32
C GLU A 330 6.66 -16.40 -15.80
N TYR A 331 7.71 -16.07 -15.05
CA TYR A 331 7.91 -14.71 -14.51
C TYR A 331 9.01 -13.90 -15.19
N GLU A 332 9.83 -14.50 -16.06
CA GLU A 332 10.89 -13.79 -16.80
C GLU A 332 10.45 -13.38 -18.23
N ASN A 333 9.16 -13.56 -18.59
CA ASN A 333 8.61 -13.19 -19.91
C ASN A 333 7.50 -12.12 -19.86
N GLU A 334 7.30 -11.44 -18.72
CA GLU A 334 6.41 -10.26 -18.63
C GLU A 334 7.20 -8.93 -18.70
N ASP A 335 8.45 -8.96 -19.17
CA ASP A 335 9.11 -7.81 -19.77
C ASP A 335 8.67 -7.72 -21.25
N ASP A 336 7.36 -7.60 -21.47
CA ASP A 336 6.85 -7.01 -22.71
C ASP A 336 7.24 -5.53 -22.62
N ASP A 337 8.45 -5.24 -23.10
CA ASP A 337 8.83 -3.97 -23.70
C ASP A 337 7.79 -3.66 -24.79
N GLU A 338 6.62 -3.18 -24.36
CA GLU A 338 5.63 -2.54 -25.21
C GLU A 338 6.32 -1.29 -25.74
N ALA A 339 7.01 -1.48 -26.87
CA ALA A 339 7.73 -0.48 -27.60
C ALA A 339 6.78 0.68 -27.82
N TRP A 340 7.00 1.75 -27.07
CA TRP A 340 6.35 3.04 -27.28
C TRP A 340 6.55 3.42 -28.75
N GLU A 341 5.52 3.24 -29.57
CA GLU A 341 5.52 3.79 -30.91
C GLU A 341 5.64 5.30 -30.78
N PRO A 342 6.66 5.93 -31.40
CA PRO A 342 6.82 7.38 -31.36
C PRO A 342 5.55 8.02 -31.90
N TYR A 343 4.95 8.88 -31.10
CA TYR A 343 3.78 9.68 -31.44
C TYR A 343 3.96 10.37 -32.80
N ASP A 344 3.16 9.98 -33.80
CA ASP A 344 3.12 10.63 -35.12
C ASP A 344 1.99 11.67 -35.14
N PRO A 345 2.29 12.98 -35.01
CA PRO A 345 1.28 14.04 -35.06
C PRO A 345 0.62 14.22 -36.44
N ALA A 346 1.06 13.52 -37.49
CA ALA A 346 0.52 13.68 -38.84
C ALA A 346 -0.70 12.78 -39.16
N ALA A 347 -1.07 11.84 -38.28
CA ALA A 347 -2.16 10.88 -38.54
C ALA A 347 -3.59 11.47 -38.45
N TRP A 348 -3.74 12.79 -38.23
CA TRP A 348 -5.03 13.47 -38.05
C TRP A 348 -5.28 14.63 -39.04
N GLN A 349 -4.70 14.56 -40.24
CA GLN A 349 -5.08 15.39 -41.39
C GLN A 349 -5.68 14.51 -42.48
#